data_AF-A0A031JUQ1-F1
#
_entry.id   AF-A0A031JUQ1-F1
#
_cell.length_a   1.000
_cell.length_b   1.000
_cell.length_c   1.000
_cell.angle_alpha   90.00
_cell.angle_beta   90.00
_cell.angle_gamma   90.00
#
_symmetry.space_group_name_H-M   'P 1'
#
loop_
_entity.id
_entity.type
_entity.pdbx_description
1 polymer ?
#
loop_
_entity_poly.entity_id
_entity_poly.type
_entity_poly.pdbx_seq_one_letter_code
_entity_poly.pdbx_strand_id
1 'polypeptide(L)' 'MSVNFESAKSLAAKTGWPESRIRKLIASNQLRHVRIGRTVYLPEGAIDEFLETNMVEPRAVEAK' A
#
# COMPACT_ATOMS: atom_id res chain seq x y z
N MET A 1 19.38 11.21 -3.95
CA MET A 1 18.40 10.21 -3.48
C MET A 1 17.68 9.67 -4.70
N SER A 2 17.85 8.38 -5.00
CA SER A 2 17.09 7.71 -6.06
C SER A 2 15.78 7.21 -5.46
N VAL A 3 14.65 7.52 -6.07
CA VAL A 3 13.34 7.02 -5.65
C VAL A 3 12.97 5.88 -6.58
N ASN A 4 12.86 4.67 -6.04
CA ASN A 4 12.35 3.53 -6.79
C ASN A 4 10.83 3.57 -6.81
N PHE A 5 10.27 3.23 -7.97
CA PHE A 5 8.83 3.20 -8.18
C PHE A 5 8.37 1.80 -8.54
N GLU A 6 7.24 1.41 -7.96
CA GLU A 6 6.59 0.13 -8.17
C GLU A 6 5.24 0.34 -8.85
N SER A 7 4.83 -0.64 -9.64
CA SER A 7 3.48 -0.67 -10.21
C SER A 7 2.50 -1.36 -9.26
N ALA A 8 1.21 -1.05 -9.39
CA ALA A 8 0.16 -1.75 -8.64
C ALA A 8 0.23 -3.28 -8.79
N LYS A 9 0.67 -3.77 -9.96
CA LYS A 9 0.88 -5.20 -10.23
C LYS A 9 2.01 -5.79 -9.39
N SER A 10 3.13 -5.09 -9.32
CA SER A 10 4.28 -5.52 -8.51
C SER A 10 3.93 -5.53 -7.03
N LEU A 11 3.22 -4.50 -6.56
CA LEU A 11 2.75 -4.40 -5.19
C LEU A 11 1.75 -5.52 -4.84
N ALA A 12 0.86 -5.89 -5.77
CA ALA A 12 -0.06 -7.01 -5.60
C ALA A 12 0.68 -8.34 -5.41
N ALA A 13 1.72 -8.58 -6.21
CA ALA A 13 2.55 -9.77 -6.10
C ALA A 13 3.34 -9.81 -4.77
N LYS A 14 3.85 -8.66 -4.30
CA LYS A 14 4.59 -8.56 -3.03
C LYS A 14 3.71 -8.76 -1.80
N THR A 15 2.54 -8.13 -1.79
CA THR A 15 1.64 -8.10 -0.62
C THR A 15 0.67 -9.28 -0.57
N GLY A 16 0.49 -9.98 -1.69
CA GLY A 16 -0.58 -10.95 -1.88
C GLY A 16 -1.97 -10.32 -1.98
N TRP A 17 -2.09 -8.99 -2.04
CA TRP A 17 -3.39 -8.32 -2.16
C TRP A 17 -3.88 -8.28 -3.60
N PRO A 18 -5.21 -8.30 -3.82
CA PRO A 18 -5.77 -8.09 -5.14
C PRO A 18 -5.36 -6.72 -5.70
N GLU A 19 -5.00 -6.66 -6.98
CA GLU A 19 -4.73 -5.38 -7.67
C GLU A 19 -5.90 -4.38 -7.51
N SER A 20 -7.14 -4.88 -7.52
CA SER A 20 -8.33 -4.07 -7.31
C SER A 20 -8.35 -3.39 -5.94
N ARG A 21 -7.84 -4.05 -4.89
CA ARG A 21 -7.72 -3.45 -3.55
C ARG A 21 -6.68 -2.34 -3.55
N ILE A 22 -5.52 -2.56 -4.17
CA ILE A 22 -4.47 -1.53 -4.28
C ILE A 22 -4.98 -0.32 -5.07
N ARG A 23 -5.67 -0.55 -6.19
CA ARG A 23 -6.29 0.52 -6.98
C ARG A 23 -7.34 1.30 -6.19
N LYS A 24 -8.13 0.63 -5.34
CA LYS A 24 -9.07 1.29 -4.43
C LYS A 24 -8.35 2.19 -3.43
N LEU A 25 -7.26 1.71 -2.81
CA LEU A 25 -6.46 2.49 -1.86
C LEU A 25 -5.80 3.72 -2.52
N ILE A 26 -5.37 3.58 -3.78
CA ILE A 26 -4.87 4.70 -4.58
C ILE A 26 -6.00 5.69 -4.85
N ALA A 27 -7.16 5.22 -5.30
CA ALA A 27 -8.31 6.06 -5.62
C ALA A 27 -8.89 6.78 -4.39
N SER A 28 -8.80 6.17 -3.20
CA SER A 28 -9.18 6.78 -1.93
C SER A 28 -8.09 7.66 -1.31
N ASN A 29 -6.96 7.87 -2.00
CA ASN A 29 -5.78 8.59 -1.50
C ASN A 29 -5.22 8.05 -0.17
N GLN A 30 -5.48 6.78 0.14
CA GLN A 30 -4.95 6.12 1.34
C GLN A 30 -3.54 5.61 1.14
N LEU A 31 -3.12 5.36 -0.10
CA LEU A 31 -1.79 4.88 -0.45
C LEU A 31 -0.99 5.97 -1.15
N ARG A 32 0.24 6.22 -0.67
CA ARG A 32 1.13 7.22 -1.28
C ARG A 32 1.47 6.82 -2.71
N HIS A 33 1.23 7.72 -3.65
CA HIS A 33 1.43 7.43 -5.07
C HIS A 33 1.77 8.71 -5.86
N VAL A 34 2.37 8.51 -7.02
CA VAL A 34 2.66 9.55 -8.01
C VAL A 34 1.90 9.20 -9.29
N ARG A 35 1.12 10.15 -9.80
CA ARG A 35 0.41 9.98 -11.07
C ARG A 35 1.10 10.77 -12.17
N ILE A 36 1.56 10.07 -13.21
CA ILE A 36 2.17 10.67 -14.40
C ILE A 36 1.31 10.28 -15.60
N GLY A 37 0.52 11.23 -16.10
CA GLY A 37 -0.48 10.98 -17.14
C GLY A 37 -1.56 9.99 -16.67
N ARG A 38 -1.62 8.83 -17.34
CA ARG A 38 -2.54 7.72 -17.03
C ARG A 38 -1.91 6.63 -16.15
N THR A 39 -0.61 6.71 -15.87
CA THR A 39 0.11 5.70 -15.11
C THR A 39 0.28 6.15 -13.67
N VAL A 40 0.09 5.21 -12.74
CA VAL A 40 0.33 5.43 -11.32
C VAL A 40 1.57 4.65 -10.91
N TYR A 41 2.42 5.35 -10.17
CA TYR A 41 3.68 4.86 -9.62
C TYR A 41 3.60 4.92 -8.10
N LEU A 42 3.98 3.85 -7.44
CA LEU A 42 4.01 3.75 -5.99
C LEU A 42 5.48 3.89 -5.57
N PRO A 43 5.86 4.88 -4.75
CA PRO A 43 7.19 4.91 -4.17
C PRO A 43 7.45 3.62 -3.39
N GLU A 44 8.68 3.11 -3.44
CA GLU A 44 9.10 2.04 -2.54
C GLU A 44 8.82 2.42 -1.08
N GLY A 45 8.34 1.47 -0.28
CA GLY A 45 7.92 1.70 1.11
C GLY A 45 6.52 2.31 1.29
N ALA A 46 5.82 2.72 0.22
CA ALA A 46 4.48 3.33 0.35
C ALA A 46 3.46 2.38 1.00
N ILE A 47 3.61 1.07 0.80
CA ILE A 47 2.74 0.07 1.43
C ILE A 47 3.10 -0.15 2.90
N ASP A 48 4.38 -0.14 3.24
CA ASP A 48 4.85 -0.32 4.61
C ASP A 48 4.38 0.83 5.48
N GLU A 49 4.52 2.07 4.99
CA GLU A 49 3.97 3.28 5.65
C GLU A 49 2.45 3.20 5.84
N PHE A 50 1.72 2.69 4.83
CA PHE A 50 0.28 2.49 4.92
C PHE A 50 -0.08 1.46 6.00
N LEU A 51 0.65 0.34 6.05
CA LEU A 51 0.45 -0.69 7.06
C LEU A 51 0.74 -0.12 8.45
N GLU A 52 1.89 0.50 8.68
CA GLU A 52 2.25 1.10 9.96
C GLU A 52 1.20 2.10 10.47
N THR A 53 0.64 2.92 9.59
CA THR A 53 -0.36 3.92 9.95
C THR A 53 -1.74 3.31 10.26
N ASN A 54 -2.11 2.22 9.59
CA ASN A 54 -3.46 1.63 9.65
C ASN A 54 -3.52 0.29 10.38
N MET A 55 -2.39 -0.23 10.86
CA MET A 55 -2.32 -1.51 11.56
C MET A 55 -3.01 -1.39 12.91
N VAL A 56 -4.01 -2.26 13.11
CA VAL A 56 -4.71 -2.37 14.40
C VAL A 56 -4.09 -3.54 15.14
N GLU A 57 -3.50 -3.25 16.29
CA GLU A 57 -2.93 -4.27 17.16
C GLU A 57 -4.03 -5.23 17.67
N PRO A 58 -3.78 -6.55 17.65
CA PRO A 58 -4.73 -7.51 18.19
C PRO A 58 -4.91 -7.25 19.69
N ARG A 59 -6.16 -7.25 20.15
CA ARG A 59 -6.45 -7.20 21.58
C ARG A 59 -5.98 -8.52 22.19
N ALA A 60 -5.02 -8.46 23.11
CA ALA A 60 -4.72 -9.60 23.97
C ALA A 60 -6.02 -9.97 24.70
N VAL A 61 -6.61 -11.11 24.32
CA VAL A 61 -7.69 -11.68 25.09
C VAL A 61 -7.01 -12.21 26.35
N GLU A 62 -7.10 -11.46 27.45
CA GLU A 62 -6.72 -11.97 28.75
C GLU A 62 -7.57 -13.22 29.01
N ALA A 63 -6.91 -14.38 28.94
CA ALA A 63 -7.51 -15.64 29.34
C ALA A 63 -7.85 -15.52 30.83
N LYS A 64 -9.15 -15.53 31.11
CA LYS A 64 -9.72 -15.47 32.47
C LYS A 64 -9.59 -16.80 33.18
#